data_AF-A0A0V1D5S8-F1
#
_entry.id   AF-A0A0V1D5S8-F1
#
_cell.length_a   1.000
_cell.length_b   1.000
_cell.length_c   1.000
_cell.angle_alpha   90.00
_cell.angle_beta   90.00
_cell.angle_gamma   90.00
#
_symmetry.space_group_name_H-M   'P 1'
#
loop_
_entity.id
_entity.type
_entity.pdbx_description
1 polymer ?
#
loop_
_entity_poly.entity_id
_entity_poly.type
_entity_poly.pdbx_seq_one_letter_code
_entity_poly.pdbx_strand_id
1 'polypeptide(L)'
;MYNNAHNSILIFCTEENLSILSEHSVWSMDGTFKIVPEWYQQMFTIHVFIAGKLVPLVYCLIVHKDLSTYREIFDNLILKAETLGVVLQPQTIICDFEFALIPLMQRTFRGIHMQSCYFYFCLDGVVWKVTDLRMRTSYIH
;
A
#
# COMPACT_ATOMS: atom_id res chain seq x y z
N MET A 1 -12.23 -13.73 -2.43
CA MET A 1 -11.09 -14.49 -1.90
C MET A 1 -10.33 -15.01 -3.11
N TYR A 2 -9.09 -14.55 -3.31
CA TYR A 2 -8.26 -15.00 -4.41
C TYR A 2 -7.19 -15.92 -3.85
N ASN A 3 -7.20 -17.17 -4.29
CA ASN A 3 -6.21 -18.18 -3.93
C ASN A 3 -5.48 -18.54 -5.22
N ASN A 4 -4.23 -18.10 -5.38
CA ASN A 4 -3.42 -18.63 -6.46
C ASN A 4 -2.97 -20.04 -6.06
N ALA A 5 -3.06 -21.00 -6.99
CA ALA A 5 -2.98 -22.45 -6.73
C ALA A 5 -1.61 -22.94 -6.19
N HIS A 6 -0.69 -22.02 -5.88
CA HIS A 6 0.63 -22.28 -5.33
C HIS A 6 0.83 -21.74 -3.90
N ASN A 7 -0.22 -21.64 -3.07
CA ASN A 7 -0.11 -21.56 -1.59
C ASN A 7 0.76 -20.41 -1.01
N SER A 8 1.21 -19.46 -1.81
CA SER A 8 2.22 -18.45 -1.43
C SER A 8 1.62 -17.08 -1.12
N ILE A 9 0.44 -16.78 -1.67
CA ILE A 9 -0.22 -15.47 -1.57
C ILE A 9 -1.74 -15.63 -1.47
N LEU A 10 -2.35 -15.01 -0.47
CA LEU A 10 -3.80 -14.82 -0.39
C LEU A 10 -4.15 -13.34 -0.48
N ILE A 11 -5.06 -12.97 -1.37
CA ILE A 11 -5.52 -11.58 -1.55
C ILE A 11 -7.00 -11.47 -1.18
N PHE A 12 -7.30 -10.53 -0.30
CA PHE A 12 -8.64 -10.17 0.15
C PHE A 12 -8.95 -8.75 -0.33
N CYS A 13 -9.92 -8.66 -1.24
CA CYS A 13 -10.43 -7.42 -1.78
C CYS A 13 -11.85 -7.67 -2.34
N THR A 14 -12.74 -6.68 -2.20
CA THR A 14 -14.06 -6.68 -2.83
C THR A 14 -14.03 -5.87 -4.12
N GLU A 15 -15.05 -6.03 -4.96
CA GLU A 15 -15.16 -5.25 -6.21
C GLU A 15 -15.34 -3.75 -5.91
N GLU A 16 -16.10 -3.42 -4.86
CA GLU A 16 -16.24 -2.05 -4.35
C GLU A 16 -14.89 -1.47 -3.89
N ASN A 17 -14.08 -2.25 -3.17
CA ASN A 17 -12.76 -1.82 -2.74
C ASN A 17 -11.86 -1.48 -3.94
N LEU A 18 -11.93 -2.25 -5.04
CA LEU A 18 -11.18 -1.95 -6.26
C LEU A 18 -11.69 -0.68 -6.96
N SER A 19 -13.00 -0.45 -6.98
CA SER A 19 -13.57 0.81 -7.49
C SER A 19 -13.04 2.00 -6.70
N ILE A 20 -13.15 1.96 -5.37
CA ILE A 20 -12.66 3.02 -4.49
C ILE A 20 -11.15 3.21 -4.69
N LEU A 21 -10.38 2.13 -4.78
CA LEU A 21 -8.94 2.19 -4.99
C LEU A 21 -8.57 2.91 -6.31
N SER A 22 -9.38 2.73 -7.36
CA SER A 22 -9.19 3.39 -8.66
C SER A 22 -9.50 4.88 -8.66
N GLU A 23 -10.42 5.32 -7.80
CA GLU A 23 -10.82 6.73 -7.67
C GLU A 23 -9.78 7.56 -6.91
N HIS A 24 -8.88 6.91 -6.17
CA HIS A 24 -7.89 7.57 -5.33
C HIS A 24 -6.51 7.56 -5.98
N SER A 25 -5.91 8.74 -6.11
CA SER A 25 -4.59 8.93 -6.70
C SER A 25 -3.43 8.69 -5.73
N VAL A 26 -3.69 8.63 -4.43
CA VAL A 26 -2.67 8.42 -3.39
C VAL A 26 -2.95 7.11 -2.67
N TRP A 27 -2.02 6.18 -2.77
CA TRP A 27 -2.08 4.88 -2.08
C TRP A 27 -1.03 4.84 -0.99
N SER A 28 -1.40 4.25 0.15
CA SER A 28 -0.47 3.97 1.24
C SER A 28 -0.37 2.47 1.43
N MET A 29 0.85 1.96 1.47
CA MET A 29 1.15 0.54 1.61
C MET A 29 1.87 0.32 2.92
N ASP A 30 1.43 -0.68 3.66
CA ASP A 30 2.02 -1.04 4.95
C ASP A 30 2.14 -2.57 5.05
N GLY A 31 3.29 -3.00 5.54
CA GLY A 31 3.62 -4.40 5.73
C GLY A 31 3.83 -4.71 7.21
N THR A 32 2.85 -5.34 7.86
CA THR A 32 2.93 -5.66 9.29
C THR A 32 3.27 -7.13 9.56
N PHE A 33 4.11 -7.34 10.57
CA PHE A 33 4.64 -8.66 10.98
C PHE A 33 3.93 -9.23 12.21
N LYS A 34 3.17 -8.42 12.96
CA LYS A 34 2.75 -8.76 14.33
C LYS A 34 1.54 -9.70 14.43
N ILE A 35 0.80 -9.90 13.34
CA ILE A 35 -0.48 -10.62 13.35
C ILE A 35 -0.62 -11.45 12.07
N VAL A 36 0.27 -12.43 11.88
CA VAL A 36 0.18 -13.40 10.78
C VAL A 36 0.11 -14.82 11.32
N PRO A 37 -0.74 -15.71 10.75
CA PRO A 37 -0.70 -17.13 11.06
C PRO A 37 0.69 -17.71 10.79
N GLU A 38 1.06 -18.79 11.50
CA GLU A 38 2.40 -19.39 11.48
C GLU A 38 2.97 -19.68 10.08
N TRP A 39 2.10 -19.88 9.08
CA TRP A 39 2.47 -20.17 7.70
C TRP A 39 2.79 -18.93 6.84
N TYR A 40 2.48 -17.71 7.30
CA TYR A 40 2.71 -16.47 6.57
C TYR A 40 3.77 -15.60 7.23
N GLN A 41 4.62 -14.96 6.42
CA GLN A 41 5.71 -14.12 6.92
C GLN A 41 5.31 -12.66 7.10
N GLN A 42 4.30 -12.17 6.37
CA GLN A 42 3.85 -10.78 6.47
C GLN A 42 2.41 -10.62 6.01
N MET A 43 1.69 -9.69 6.65
CA MET A 43 0.45 -9.13 6.13
C MET A 43 0.76 -7.80 5.46
N PHE A 44 0.59 -7.75 4.14
CA PHE A 44 0.73 -6.56 3.33
C PHE A 44 -0.65 -5.94 3.09
N THR A 45 -0.76 -4.62 3.19
CA THR A 45 -2.04 -3.92 3.10
C THR A 45 -1.92 -2.68 2.24
N ILE A 46 -2.95 -2.42 1.43
CA ILE A 46 -3.07 -1.21 0.62
C ILE A 46 -4.24 -0.39 1.15
N HIS A 47 -3.95 0.87 1.44
CA HIS A 47 -4.84 1.84 2.03
C HIS A 47 -5.00 3.06 1.14
N VAL A 48 -6.12 3.74 1.34
CA VAL A 48 -6.39 5.07 0.78
C VAL A 48 -6.86 6.00 1.90
N PHE A 49 -6.80 7.30 1.65
CA PHE A 49 -7.27 8.29 2.61
C PHE A 49 -8.70 8.72 2.29
N ILE A 50 -9.65 8.43 3.18
CA ILE A 50 -11.06 8.77 3.03
C ILE A 50 -11.49 9.58 4.25
N ALA A 51 -12.00 10.79 4.02
CA ALA A 51 -12.55 11.66 5.07
C ALA A 51 -11.66 11.82 6.31
N GLY A 52 -10.35 12.02 6.12
CA GLY A 52 -9.42 12.22 7.25
C GLY A 52 -8.85 10.92 7.84
N LYS A 53 -9.21 9.75 7.30
CA LYS A 53 -8.84 8.45 7.85
C LYS A 53 -8.16 7.57 6.82
N LEU A 54 -7.17 6.82 7.28
CA LEU A 54 -6.51 5.79 6.48
C LEU A 54 -7.37 4.51 6.50
N VAL A 55 -7.90 4.11 5.34
CA VAL A 55 -8.83 2.98 5.21
C VAL A 55 -8.16 1.87 4.39
N PRO A 56 -8.00 0.66 4.95
CA PRO A 56 -7.47 -0.50 4.22
C PRO A 56 -8.51 -1.06 3.26
N LEU A 57 -8.13 -1.20 1.98
CA LEU A 57 -8.99 -1.74 0.92
C LEU A 57 -8.52 -3.10 0.40
N VAL A 58 -7.23 -3.38 0.49
CA VAL A 58 -6.64 -4.66 0.06
C VAL A 58 -5.81 -5.22 1.19
N TYR A 59 -6.00 -6.50 1.48
CA TYR A 59 -5.18 -7.26 2.40
C TYR A 59 -4.56 -8.44 1.67
N CYS A 60 -3.25 -8.60 1.83
CA CYS A 60 -2.48 -9.68 1.24
C CYS A 60 -1.75 -10.42 2.36
N LEU A 61 -1.91 -11.74 2.44
CA LEU A 61 -1.07 -12.59 3.26
C LEU A 61 -0.01 -13.21 2.36
N ILE A 62 1.26 -12.98 2.68
CA ILE A 62 2.38 -13.45 1.87
C ILE A 62 3.28 -14.39 2.66
N VAL A 63 3.74 -15.44 1.99
CA VAL A 63 4.68 -16.43 2.54
C VAL A 63 6.14 -16.01 2.31
N HIS A 64 6.42 -15.20 1.28
CA HIS A 64 7.77 -14.72 0.94
C HIS A 64 7.78 -13.21 0.70
N LYS A 65 8.86 -12.53 1.13
CA LYS A 65 9.05 -11.08 0.96
C LYS A 65 9.97 -10.76 -0.21
N ASP A 66 9.67 -11.29 -1.38
CA ASP A 66 10.48 -11.10 -2.59
C ASP A 66 9.73 -10.30 -3.67
N LEU A 67 10.49 -9.78 -4.62
CA LEU A 67 9.96 -8.95 -5.71
C LEU A 67 8.95 -9.71 -6.58
N SER A 68 9.11 -11.02 -6.76
CA SER A 68 8.16 -11.88 -7.48
C SER A 68 6.80 -11.94 -6.79
N THR A 69 6.79 -12.04 -5.46
CA THR A 69 5.57 -12.10 -4.66
C THR A 69 4.79 -10.80 -4.78
N TYR A 70 5.46 -9.64 -4.60
CA TYR A 70 4.78 -8.36 -4.78
C TYR A 70 4.30 -8.16 -6.22
N ARG A 71 5.09 -8.57 -7.22
CA ARG A 71 4.66 -8.53 -8.63
C ARG A 71 3.37 -9.31 -8.83
N GLU A 72 3.31 -10.52 -8.31
CA GLU A 72 2.13 -11.37 -8.41
C GLU A 72 0.91 -10.74 -7.74
N ILE A 73 1.06 -10.07 -6.59
CA ILE A 73 -0.02 -9.30 -5.96
C ILE A 73 -0.59 -8.26 -6.93
N PHE A 74 0.27 -7.39 -7.48
CA PHE A 74 -0.18 -6.31 -8.35
C PHE A 74 -0.72 -6.81 -9.69
N ASP A 75 -0.12 -7.84 -10.29
CA ASP A 75 -0.61 -8.43 -11.53
C ASP A 75 -2.02 -9.01 -11.35
N ASN A 76 -2.28 -9.69 -10.22
CA ASN A 76 -3.62 -10.20 -9.90
C ASN A 76 -4.63 -9.06 -9.65
N LEU A 77 -4.22 -7.99 -8.96
CA LEU A 77 -5.09 -6.83 -8.72
C LEU A 77 -5.45 -6.12 -10.01
N ILE A 78 -4.49 -5.91 -10.91
CA ILE A 78 -4.69 -5.28 -12.22
C ILE A 78 -5.62 -6.14 -13.08
N LEU A 79 -5.33 -7.44 -13.19
CA LEU A 79 -6.16 -8.36 -13.96
C LEU A 79 -7.61 -8.34 -13.46
N LYS A 80 -7.81 -8.32 -12.14
CA LYS A 80 -9.16 -8.24 -11.58
C LYS A 80 -9.82 -6.89 -11.84
N ALA A 81 -9.10 -5.79 -11.70
CA ALA A 81 -9.64 -4.47 -12.03
C ALA A 81 -10.05 -4.37 -13.51
N GLU A 82 -9.22 -4.89 -14.43
CA GLU A 82 -9.55 -4.98 -15.85
C GLU A 82 -10.81 -5.79 -16.12
N THR A 83 -11.01 -6.92 -15.42
CA THR A 83 -12.25 -7.72 -15.55
C THR A 83 -13.50 -6.98 -15.09
N LEU A 84 -13.34 -5.98 -14.21
CA LEU A 84 -14.42 -5.10 -13.74
C LEU A 84 -14.58 -3.84 -14.60
N GLY A 85 -13.72 -3.65 -15.62
CA GLY A 85 -13.71 -2.43 -16.43
C GLY A 85 -13.13 -1.21 -15.70
N VAL A 86 -12.35 -1.43 -14.63
CA VAL A 86 -11.76 -0.39 -13.79
C VAL A 86 -10.25 -0.31 -14.05
N VAL A 87 -9.71 0.91 -14.12
CA VAL A 87 -8.27 1.14 -14.33
C VAL A 87 -7.64 1.62 -13.03
N LEU A 88 -6.67 0.86 -12.53
CA LEU A 88 -5.87 1.25 -11.37
C LEU A 88 -4.72 2.15 -11.83
N GLN A 89 -4.71 3.42 -11.42
CA GLN A 89 -3.66 4.36 -11.77
C GLN A 89 -3.34 5.33 -10.62
N PRO A 90 -2.60 4.87 -9.59
CA PRO A 90 -2.12 5.78 -8.56
C PRO A 90 -1.12 6.78 -9.14
N GLN A 91 -1.10 8.00 -8.59
CA GLN A 91 -0.09 9.02 -8.88
C GLN A 91 1.00 9.05 -7.81
N THR A 92 0.64 8.81 -6.55
CA THR A 92 1.56 8.77 -5.42
C THR A 92 1.40 7.48 -4.64
N ILE A 93 2.52 6.82 -4.33
CA ILE A 93 2.56 5.65 -3.47
C ILE A 93 3.43 5.96 -2.26
N ILE A 94 2.83 5.85 -1.08
CA ILE A 94 3.48 6.04 0.20
C ILE A 94 3.74 4.65 0.78
N CYS A 95 5.00 4.30 1.00
CA CYS A 95 5.36 3.01 1.55
C CYS A 95 6.56 3.15 2.49
N ASP A 96 6.64 2.32 3.52
CA ASP A 96 7.89 2.09 4.24
C ASP A 96 8.90 1.36 3.33
N PHE A 97 10.20 1.57 3.54
CA PHE A 97 11.26 1.25 2.56
C PHE A 97 11.49 -0.27 2.32
N GLU A 98 10.51 -0.99 1.80
CA GLU A 98 10.76 -2.28 1.15
C GLU A 98 11.39 -2.00 -0.21
N PHE A 99 12.73 -2.09 -0.27
CA PHE A 99 13.54 -1.74 -1.43
C PHE A 99 13.09 -2.42 -2.74
N ALA A 100 12.45 -3.59 -2.64
CA ALA A 100 11.91 -4.34 -3.78
C ALA A 100 10.64 -3.70 -4.39
N LEU A 101 9.84 -2.96 -3.60
CA LEU A 101 8.59 -2.35 -4.06
C LEU A 101 8.83 -1.15 -4.98
N ILE A 102 9.82 -0.31 -4.68
CA ILE A 102 10.12 0.90 -5.48
C ILE A 102 10.31 0.59 -6.98
N PRO A 103 11.25 -0.29 -7.38
CA PRO A 103 11.45 -0.59 -8.80
C PRO A 103 10.29 -1.37 -9.42
N LEU A 104 9.52 -2.12 -8.62
CA LEU A 104 8.34 -2.82 -9.10
C LEU A 104 7.24 -1.82 -9.46
N MET A 105 6.88 -0.92 -8.53
CA MET A 105 5.81 0.04 -8.73
C MET A 105 6.09 0.96 -9.91
N GLN A 106 7.33 1.41 -10.10
CA GLN A 106 7.74 2.25 -11.23
C GLN A 106 7.62 1.53 -12.58
N ARG A 107 7.72 0.20 -12.60
CA ARG A 107 7.52 -0.62 -13.80
C ARG A 107 6.05 -0.89 -14.05
N THR A 108 5.27 -1.11 -12.99
CA THR A 108 3.84 -1.41 -13.07
C THR A 108 3.01 -0.19 -13.45
N PHE A 109 3.29 0.97 -12.87
CA PHE A 109 2.53 2.20 -13.08
C PHE A 109 3.43 3.31 -13.65
N ARG A 110 2.96 3.98 -14.70
CA ARG A 110 3.73 5.04 -15.37
C ARG A 110 3.64 6.36 -14.60
N GLY A 111 4.79 7.00 -14.39
CA GLY A 111 4.86 8.37 -13.85
C GLY A 111 4.55 8.51 -12.36
N ILE A 112 4.61 7.42 -11.60
CA ILE A 112 4.32 7.45 -10.17
C ILE A 112 5.39 8.18 -9.35
N HIS A 113 4.95 8.85 -8.30
CA HIS A 113 5.81 9.42 -7.28
C HIS A 113 5.85 8.52 -6.05
N MET A 114 7.04 8.04 -5.69
CA MET A 114 7.24 7.22 -4.49
C MET A 114 7.59 8.13 -3.32
N GLN A 115 6.85 8.02 -2.22
CA GLN A 115 7.10 8.72 -0.97
C GLN A 115 7.33 7.74 0.17
N SER A 116 8.18 8.12 1.12
CA SER A 116 8.37 7.33 2.33
C SER A 116 7.23 7.57 3.31
N CYS A 117 6.73 6.49 3.92
CA CYS A 117 5.78 6.57 5.03
C CYS A 117 6.29 7.45 6.19
N TYR A 118 7.61 7.50 6.44
CA TYR A 118 8.20 8.40 7.45
C TYR A 118 7.94 9.88 7.16
N PHE A 119 8.02 10.29 5.90
CA PHE A 119 7.80 11.68 5.50
C PHE A 119 6.33 12.06 5.66
N TYR A 120 5.41 11.16 5.27
CA TYR A 120 3.98 11.33 5.45
C TYR A 120 3.58 11.36 6.93
N PHE A 121 4.06 10.43 7.76
CA PHE A 121 3.72 10.41 9.19
C PHE A 121 4.32 11.59 9.97
N CYS A 122 5.51 12.05 9.61
CA CYS A 122 6.10 13.27 10.20
C CYS A 122 5.37 14.55 9.75
N LEU A 123 4.91 14.62 8.51
CA LEU A 123 4.18 15.80 8.01
C LEU A 123 2.70 15.82 8.41
N ASP A 124 2.00 14.67 8.39
CA ASP A 124 0.57 14.59 8.74
C ASP A 124 0.30 14.27 10.22
N GLY A 125 1.27 13.75 10.97
CA GLY A 125 1.10 13.37 12.39
C GLY A 125 1.89 14.20 13.39
N VAL A 126 3.12 14.62 13.07
CA VAL A 126 3.95 15.43 13.99
C VAL A 126 3.72 16.90 13.76
N VAL A 127 3.73 17.41 12.51
CA VAL A 127 3.54 18.85 12.28
C VAL A 127 2.16 19.31 12.72
N TRP A 128 1.04 18.66 12.35
CA TRP A 128 -0.29 19.10 12.80
C TRP A 128 -0.41 19.19 14.33
N LYS A 129 0.04 18.16 15.05
CA LYS A 129 0.04 18.15 16.53
C LYS A 129 1.00 19.18 17.13
N VAL A 130 2.13 19.42 16.47
CA VAL A 130 3.15 20.39 16.90
C VAL A 130 2.75 21.84 16.59
N THR A 131 2.03 22.11 15.49
CA THR A 131 1.43 23.43 15.20
C THR A 131 0.28 23.73 16.16
N ASP A 132 -0.53 22.74 16.53
CA ASP A 132 -1.61 22.90 17.51
C ASP A 132 -1.08 23.08 18.95
N LEU A 133 0.07 22.48 19.27
CA LEU A 133 0.75 22.57 20.57
C LEU A 133 1.83 23.67 20.66
N ARG A 134 2.01 24.52 19.63
CA ARG A 134 3.05 25.58 19.59
C ARG A 134 4.48 25.11 19.97
N MET A 135 4.86 23.86 19.72
CA MET A 135 6.21 23.39 20.04
C MET A 135 7.13 23.41 18.82
N ARG A 136 7.51 24.60 18.38
CA ARG A 136 8.62 24.78 17.43
C ARG A 136 9.92 24.36 18.11
N THR A 137 10.51 23.24 17.73
CA THR A 137 11.93 22.98 17.98
C THR A 137 12.60 22.35 16.78
N SER A 138 13.49 23.15 16.22
CA SER A 138 14.47 22.91 15.16
C SER A 138 15.26 21.63 15.38
N TYR A 139 15.44 20.82 14.33
CA TYR A 139 16.67 20.05 14.15
C TYR A 139 17.03 19.96 12.67
N ILE A 140 17.86 20.93 12.29
CA ILE A 140 18.78 20.84 11.15
C ILE A 140 20.01 20.10 11.69
N HIS A 141 20.42 19.02 11.06
CA HIS A 141 21.82 18.65 10.83
C HIS A 141 21.92 17.58 9.75
#